data_AF-A0A1H0KFL0-F1
#
_entry.id   AF-A0A1H0KFL0-F1
#
_cell.length_a   1.000
_cell.length_b   1.000
_cell.length_c   1.000
_cell.angle_alpha   90.00
_cell.angle_beta   90.00
_cell.angle_gamma   90.00
#
_symmetry.space_group_name_H-M   'P 1'
#
loop_
_entity.id
_entity.type
_entity.pdbx_description
1 polymer ?
#
loop_
_entity_poly.entity_id
_entity_poly.type
_entity_poly.pdbx_seq_one_letter_code
_entity_poly.pdbx_strand_id
1 'polypeptide(L)'
;MIDKNIKSRAVWFINNEIERVLRDLESGIIKKDQAIGSLNTLFNVSSGIEDTTHMQLVCRIITYLRTTNFYGQIKKMYMNNYFHESNQTNQTTSDENKEMIPMKVLEKIVR
;
A
#
# COMPACT_ATOMS: atom_id res chain seq x y z
N MET A 1 13.86 -5.89 -23.98
CA MET A 1 13.09 -4.64 -23.76
C MET A 1 11.62 -5.00 -23.82
N ILE A 2 10.87 -4.80 -22.74
CA ILE A 2 9.45 -5.15 -22.69
C ILE A 2 8.64 -4.19 -23.57
N ASP A 3 7.67 -4.71 -24.30
CA ASP A 3 6.76 -3.91 -25.11
C ASP A 3 6.00 -2.90 -24.22
N LYS A 4 6.00 -1.62 -24.63
CA LYS A 4 5.39 -0.55 -23.85
C LYS A 4 3.88 -0.74 -23.66
N ASN A 5 3.18 -1.26 -24.67
CA ASN A 5 1.73 -1.51 -24.56
C ASN A 5 1.44 -2.66 -23.59
N ILE A 6 2.25 -3.73 -23.63
CA ILE A 6 2.14 -4.84 -22.67
C ILE A 6 2.39 -4.33 -21.25
N LYS A 7 3.43 -3.52 -21.05
CA LYS A 7 3.73 -2.93 -19.75
C LYS A 7 2.57 -2.07 -19.24
N SER A 8 2.02 -1.17 -20.07
CA SER A 8 0.87 -0.33 -19.68
C SER A 8 -0.37 -1.15 -19.32
N ARG A 9 -0.69 -2.21 -20.08
CA ARG A 9 -1.82 -3.10 -19.77
C ARG A 9 -1.60 -3.89 -18.48
N ALA A 10 -0.38 -4.36 -18.25
CA ALA A 10 -0.03 -5.06 -17.02
C ALA A 10 -0.14 -4.13 -15.81
N VAL A 11 0.33 -2.89 -15.90
CA VAL A 11 0.17 -1.88 -14.84
C VAL A 11 -1.30 -1.59 -14.55
N TRP A 12 -2.13 -1.42 -15.59
CA TRP A 12 -3.57 -1.24 -15.42
C TRP A 12 -4.20 -2.44 -14.69
N PHE A 13 -3.84 -3.66 -15.10
CA PHE A 13 -4.31 -4.89 -14.46
C PHE A 13 -3.88 -4.98 -12.99
N ILE A 14 -2.61 -4.70 -12.69
CA ILE A 14 -2.07 -4.74 -11.32
C ILE A 14 -2.88 -3.82 -10.40
N ASN A 15 -3.11 -2.56 -10.82
CA ASN A 15 -3.86 -1.59 -10.01
C ASN A 15 -5.30 -2.06 -9.75
N ASN A 16 -5.99 -2.50 -10.79
CA ASN A 16 -7.36 -3.00 -10.67
C ASN A 16 -7.44 -4.23 -9.74
N GLU A 17 -6.46 -5.13 -9.83
CA GLU A 17 -6.43 -6.32 -8.99
C GLU A 17 -6.05 -6.03 -7.53
N ILE A 18 -5.16 -5.07 -7.27
CA ILE A 18 -4.90 -4.62 -5.90
C ILE A 18 -6.20 -4.11 -5.28
N GLU A 19 -6.92 -3.21 -5.97
CA GLU A 19 -8.19 -2.69 -5.47
C GLU A 19 -9.23 -3.78 -5.22
N ARG A 20 -9.35 -4.73 -6.15
CA ARG A 20 -10.25 -5.88 -6.03
C ARG A 20 -9.92 -6.69 -4.79
N VAL A 21 -8.67 -7.10 -4.63
CA VAL A 21 -8.21 -7.91 -3.49
C VAL A 21 -8.44 -7.19 -2.16
N LEU A 22 -8.13 -5.89 -2.10
CA LEU A 22 -8.32 -5.10 -0.88
C LEU A 22 -9.80 -4.95 -0.51
N ARG A 23 -10.67 -4.70 -1.49
CA ARG A 23 -12.12 -4.63 -1.28
C ARG A 23 -12.70 -5.98 -0.84
N ASP A 24 -12.29 -7.05 -1.48
CA ASP A 24 -12.79 -8.39 -1.18
C ASP A 24 -12.30 -8.86 0.21
N LEU A 25 -11.11 -8.43 0.62
CA LEU A 25 -10.61 -8.65 1.98
C LEU A 25 -11.38 -7.80 3.01
N GLU A 26 -11.60 -6.52 2.73
CA GLU A 26 -12.34 -5.60 3.61
C GLU A 26 -13.78 -6.07 3.86
N SER A 27 -14.44 -6.61 2.83
CA SER A 27 -15.78 -7.18 2.91
C SER A 27 -15.84 -8.60 3.48
N GLY A 28 -14.69 -9.25 3.69
CA GLY A 28 -14.60 -10.62 4.20
C GLY A 28 -14.97 -11.70 3.18
N ILE A 29 -15.09 -11.37 1.89
CA ILE A 29 -15.28 -12.33 0.80
C ILE A 29 -14.08 -13.28 0.72
N ILE A 30 -12.87 -12.76 0.91
CA ILE A 30 -11.63 -13.55 0.96
C ILE A 30 -10.96 -13.44 2.33
N LYS A 31 -10.26 -14.51 2.71
CA LYS A 31 -9.44 -14.55 3.92
C LYS A 31 -8.08 -13.92 3.69
N LYS A 32 -7.42 -13.54 4.79
CA LYS A 32 -6.06 -12.97 4.80
C LYS A 32 -5.06 -13.75 3.95
N ASP A 33 -5.02 -15.07 4.08
CA ASP A 33 -4.06 -15.90 3.34
C ASP A 33 -4.33 -15.91 1.83
N GLN A 34 -5.61 -15.85 1.43
CA GLN A 34 -6.01 -15.75 0.02
C GLN A 34 -5.65 -14.38 -0.56
N ALA A 35 -5.80 -13.31 0.22
CA ALA A 35 -5.38 -11.98 -0.17
C ALA A 35 -3.85 -11.89 -0.34
N ILE A 36 -3.07 -12.43 0.61
CA ILE A 36 -1.60 -12.50 0.51
C ILE A 36 -1.18 -13.32 -0.71
N GLY A 37 -1.84 -14.47 -0.97
CA GLY A 37 -1.58 -15.28 -2.15
C GLY A 37 -1.81 -14.51 -3.45
N SER A 38 -2.95 -13.81 -3.55
CA SER A 38 -3.28 -12.97 -4.71
C SER A 38 -2.28 -11.85 -4.92
N LEU A 39 -1.88 -11.16 -3.84
CA LEU A 39 -0.87 -10.11 -3.87
C LEU A 39 0.51 -10.64 -4.30
N ASN A 40 0.92 -11.83 -3.86
CA ASN A 40 2.17 -12.45 -4.33
C ASN A 40 2.15 -12.72 -5.85
N THR A 41 1.00 -13.08 -6.41
CA THR A 41 0.86 -13.19 -7.87
C THR A 41 1.08 -11.83 -8.54
N LEU A 42 0.52 -10.74 -8.00
CA LEU A 42 0.73 -9.39 -8.54
C LEU A 42 2.19 -8.94 -8.41
N PHE A 43 2.89 -9.34 -7.34
CA PHE A 43 4.33 -9.13 -7.21
C PHE A 43 5.10 -9.82 -8.34
N ASN A 44 4.77 -11.08 -8.65
CA ASN A 44 5.42 -11.81 -9.74
C ASN A 44 5.14 -11.17 -11.11
N VAL A 45 3.92 -10.69 -11.36
CA VAL A 45 3.58 -9.95 -12.58
C VAL A 45 4.38 -8.65 -12.66
N SER A 46 4.44 -7.89 -11.55
CA SER A 46 5.21 -6.65 -11.46
C SER A 46 6.71 -6.89 -11.70
N SER A 47 7.26 -7.96 -11.13
CA SER A 47 8.64 -8.39 -11.36
C SER A 47 8.87 -8.78 -12.82
N GLY A 48 7.90 -9.46 -13.46
CA GLY A 48 7.99 -9.85 -14.87
C GLY A 48 7.99 -8.68 -15.85
N ILE A 49 7.40 -7.53 -15.45
CA ILE A 49 7.42 -6.29 -16.24
C ILE A 49 8.46 -5.26 -15.77
N GLU A 50 9.35 -5.66 -14.86
CA GLU A 50 10.37 -4.81 -14.24
C GLU A 50 9.77 -3.50 -13.67
N ASP A 51 8.66 -3.61 -12.95
CA ASP A 51 7.99 -2.50 -12.27
C ASP A 51 8.27 -2.53 -10.78
N THR A 52 9.38 -1.90 -10.40
CA THR A 52 9.84 -1.86 -9.00
C THR A 52 8.90 -1.09 -8.09
N THR A 53 8.15 -0.11 -8.61
CA THR A 53 7.18 0.67 -7.84
C THR A 53 6.04 -0.22 -7.35
N HIS A 54 5.43 -1.00 -8.25
CA HIS A 54 4.36 -1.91 -7.86
C HIS A 54 4.86 -3.09 -7.02
N MET A 55 6.08 -3.58 -7.26
CA MET A 55 6.71 -4.59 -6.40
C MET A 55 6.82 -4.10 -4.95
N GLN A 56 7.33 -2.88 -4.72
CA GLN A 56 7.46 -2.31 -3.38
C GLN A 56 6.10 -2.07 -2.71
N LEU A 57 5.16 -1.51 -3.47
CA LEU A 57 3.79 -1.28 -3.02
C LEU A 57 3.13 -2.57 -2.52
N VAL A 58 3.20 -3.64 -3.32
CA VAL A 58 2.66 -4.96 -2.96
C VAL A 58 3.34 -5.51 -1.70
N CYS A 59 4.67 -5.41 -1.57
CA CYS A 59 5.39 -5.84 -0.38
C CYS A 59 4.94 -5.09 0.89
N ARG A 60 4.67 -3.78 0.78
CA ARG A 60 4.17 -2.98 1.92
C ARG A 60 2.78 -3.43 2.33
N ILE A 61 1.89 -3.64 1.37
CA ILE A 61 0.54 -4.15 1.65
C ILE A 61 0.62 -5.52 2.33
N ILE A 62 1.42 -6.46 1.80
CA ILE A 62 1.59 -7.79 2.40
C ILE A 62 2.16 -7.68 3.83
N THR A 63 3.13 -6.80 4.04
CA THR A 63 3.72 -6.58 5.37
C THR A 63 2.66 -6.09 6.35
N TYR A 64 1.86 -5.10 5.95
CA TYR A 64 0.73 -4.61 6.74
C TYR A 64 -0.26 -5.73 7.06
N LEU A 65 -0.67 -6.52 6.07
CA LEU A 65 -1.59 -7.64 6.26
C LEU A 65 -1.07 -8.69 7.26
N ARG A 66 0.24 -8.92 7.28
CA ARG A 66 0.86 -9.86 8.23
C ARG A 66 0.86 -9.35 9.66
N THR A 67 0.95 -8.04 9.87
CA THR A 67 1.08 -7.43 11.21
C THR A 67 -0.23 -6.97 11.82
N THR A 68 -1.29 -6.78 11.02
CA THR A 68 -2.62 -6.40 11.50
C THR A 68 -3.63 -7.54 11.34
N ASN A 69 -4.65 -7.55 12.19
CA ASN A 69 -5.85 -8.39 12.04
C ASN A 69 -7.09 -7.57 11.66
N PHE A 70 -6.96 -6.24 11.55
CA PHE A 70 -8.04 -5.33 11.20
C PHE A 70 -7.81 -4.76 9.79
N TYR A 71 -8.77 -5.00 8.90
CA TYR A 71 -8.72 -4.58 7.48
C TYR A 71 -9.89 -3.71 7.06
N GLY A 72 -10.75 -3.28 8.00
CA GLY A 72 -12.02 -2.60 7.69
C GLY A 72 -11.91 -1.23 7.00
N GLN A 73 -10.69 -0.73 6.79
CA GLN A 73 -10.43 0.53 6.06
C GLN A 73 -9.27 0.38 5.07
N ILE A 74 -8.85 -0.85 4.74
CA ILE A 74 -7.62 -1.08 3.99
C ILE A 74 -7.70 -0.51 2.57
N LYS A 75 -8.88 -0.54 1.93
CA LYS A 75 -9.08 0.09 0.63
C LYS A 75 -8.91 1.61 0.72
N LYS A 76 -9.47 2.23 1.76
CA LYS A 76 -9.34 3.68 1.99
C LYS A 76 -7.88 4.07 2.23
N MET A 77 -7.13 3.27 3.01
CA MET A 77 -5.70 3.49 3.21
C MET A 77 -4.93 3.42 1.90
N TYR A 78 -5.23 2.45 1.04
CA TYR A 78 -4.63 2.33 -0.29
C TYR A 78 -4.92 3.55 -1.18
N MET A 79 -6.17 3.99 -1.26
CA MET A 79 -6.59 5.17 -2.04
C MET A 79 -5.96 6.47 -1.52
N ASN A 80 -5.68 6.55 -0.22
CA ASN A 80 -5.02 7.70 0.41
C ASN A 80 -3.48 7.64 0.32
N ASN A 81 -2.94 6.81 -0.56
CA ASN A 81 -1.50 6.66 -0.78
C ASN A 81 -0.68 6.20 0.45
N TYR A 82 -1.33 5.64 1.47
CA TYR A 82 -0.65 5.19 2.71
C TYR A 82 0.49 4.20 2.44
N PHE A 83 0.34 3.35 1.41
CA PHE A 83 1.34 2.36 1.02
C PHE A 83 2.32 2.87 -0.07
N HIS A 84 2.13 4.08 -0.60
CA HIS A 84 2.90 4.60 -1.73
C HIS A 84 4.14 5.38 -1.29
N GLU A 85 4.19 5.90 -0.06
CA GLU A 85 5.36 6.61 0.47
C GLU A 85 6.52 5.66 0.80
N SER A 86 7.60 5.74 0.03
CA SER A 86 8.95 5.57 0.58
C SER A 86 9.38 6.91 1.14
N ASN A 87 9.90 6.95 2.37
CA ASN A 87 10.66 8.09 2.87
C ASN A 87 11.60 8.63 1.78
N GLN A 88 11.26 9.82 1.25
CA GLN A 88 12.23 10.66 0.57
C GLN A 88 13.11 11.31 1.64
N THR A 89 14.04 10.56 2.23
CA THR A 89 15.17 11.19 2.93
C THR A 89 16.29 11.38 1.92
N ASN A 90 16.33 12.57 1.34
CA ASN A 90 17.55 13.34 1.03
C ASN A 90 17.17 14.66 0.34
N GLN A 91 16.73 15.66 1.13
CA GLN A 91 17.09 17.05 0.92
C GLN A 91 17.36 17.71 2.27
N THR A 92 18.65 17.78 2.58
CA THR A 92 19.40 18.86 3.23
C THR A 92 18.61 19.85 4.08
N THR A 93 18.93 19.84 5.38
CA THR A 93 18.88 20.98 6.29
C THR A 93 19.15 22.32 5.59
N SER A 94 18.12 23.15 5.49
CA SER A 94 18.25 24.61 5.62
C SER A 94 17.12 25.07 6.53
N ASP A 95 17.50 25.90 7.48
CA ASP A 95 16.75 26.36 8.63
C ASP A 95 15.39 27.03 8.39
N GLU A 96 14.62 26.98 9.49
CA GLU A 96 13.70 28.00 10.01
C GLU A 96 12.18 27.91 9.77
N ASN A 97 11.50 27.72 10.91
CA ASN A 97 10.14 28.14 11.28
C ASN A 97 8.94 27.33 10.77
N LYS A 98 8.44 26.41 11.61
CA LYS A 98 7.08 26.52 12.22
C LYS A 98 6.78 25.39 13.23
N GLU A 99 6.68 25.82 14.49
CA GLU A 99 5.77 25.39 15.56
C GLU A 99 5.44 23.89 15.74
N MET A 100 6.04 23.30 16.77
CA MET A 100 5.63 22.04 17.40
C MET A 100 4.25 22.17 18.04
N ILE A 101 3.30 21.33 17.64
CA ILE A 101 2.08 21.09 18.42
C ILE A 101 2.37 19.96 19.43
N PRO A 102 2.25 20.19 20.75
CA PRO A 102 2.58 19.18 21.75
C PRO A 102 1.52 18.07 21.81
N MET A 103 2.01 16.83 21.74
CA MET A 103 1.29 15.58 21.90
C MET A 103 0.76 15.45 23.36
N LYS A 104 -0.45 15.96 23.64
CA LYS A 104 -1.07 15.87 24.98
C LYS A 104 -2.61 15.83 25.02
N VAL A 105 -3.30 15.33 24.00
CA VAL A 105 -4.77 15.19 24.04
C VAL A 105 -5.23 13.85 23.46
N LEU A 106 -4.95 12.74 24.16
CA LEU A 106 -5.63 11.46 23.92
C LEU A 106 -6.12 10.76 25.20
N GLU A 107 -6.12 11.43 26.36
CA GLU A 107 -6.55 10.80 27.63
C GLU A 107 -7.94 11.24 28.14
N LYS A 108 -8.88 11.63 27.26
CA LYS A 108 -10.20 12.09 27.74
C LYS A 108 -11.43 11.58 27.01
N ILE A 109 -11.36 10.41 26.36
CA ILE A 109 -12.56 9.73 25.81
C ILE A 109 -12.67 8.28 26.30
N VAL A 110 -12.33 8.04 27.57
CA VAL A 110 -12.85 6.88 28.31
C VAL A 110 -13.14 7.33 29.74
N ARG A 111 -14.35 7.84 29.95
CA ARG A 111 -15.16 7.68 31.18
C ARG A 111 -16.55 8.22 30.93
#